data_AF-A0A2D6SMP0-F1
#
_entry.id   AF-A0A2D6SMP0-F1
#
_cell.length_a   1.000
_cell.length_b   1.000
_cell.length_c   1.000
_cell.angle_alpha   90.00
_cell.angle_beta   90.00
_cell.angle_gamma   90.00
#
_symmetry.space_group_name_H-M   'P 1'
#
loop_
_entity.id
_entity.type
_entity.pdbx_description
1 polymer ?
#
loop_
_entity_poly.entity_id
_entity_poly.type
_entity_poly.pdbx_seq_one_letter_code
_entity_poly.pdbx_strand_id
1 'polypeptide(L)'
;MQKEVIKLSEYKPPPYTIETIDLKFELSATKTVVTTTIIGHGNNHFENENCPLELNGECQNLIGLELDGVALYENDFELFDGVLRLDVPTERFEIKVTSEINPSNNKALEGLYLSEGIFCTQCEPEGFRRITFFPDRPDVLTIYTATLIANKRDYPILLSNGNLQDAGDLDDERHFMIWHDPFPKPSYLFALVAGKLDCLEDTFLTKSGRFVKLQIFVEPGNKHKCHFAMECLKKAMKWDEDRFDLEYDLDLFMIVAVSHFNMGAMENKGLNIFNSRYILADKLTATDKDFQRIEEIIAHEYFHNWTGN
;
A
#
# COMPACT_ATOMS: atom_id res chain seq x y z
N MET A 1 24.61 14.42 -3.88
CA MET A 1 25.23 13.40 -4.74
C MET A 1 24.65 13.49 -6.13
N GLN A 2 25.45 13.24 -7.16
CA GLN A 2 24.97 13.22 -8.55
C GLN A 2 24.11 11.96 -8.69
N LYS A 3 22.85 12.08 -9.12
CA LYS A 3 21.99 10.89 -9.34
C LYS A 3 22.66 10.01 -10.40
N GLU A 4 22.89 8.75 -10.07
CA GLU A 4 23.42 7.77 -11.00
C GLU A 4 22.41 7.54 -12.14
N VAL A 5 22.91 7.34 -13.36
CA VAL A 5 22.05 7.12 -14.52
C VAL A 5 21.73 5.63 -14.61
N ILE A 6 20.49 5.27 -14.27
CA ILE A 6 19.97 3.90 -14.42
C ILE A 6 19.64 3.66 -15.89
N LYS A 7 20.15 2.58 -16.48
CA LYS A 7 19.88 2.22 -17.89
C LYS A 7 19.03 0.95 -18.01
N LEU A 8 18.05 0.97 -18.92
CA LEU A 8 17.26 -0.22 -19.26
C LEU A 8 18.12 -1.42 -19.68
N SER A 9 19.22 -1.17 -20.39
CA SER A 9 20.16 -2.22 -20.84
C SER A 9 20.92 -2.92 -19.70
N GLU A 10 20.89 -2.36 -18.49
CA GLU A 10 21.59 -2.89 -17.31
C GLU A 10 20.63 -3.67 -16.39
N TYR A 11 19.37 -3.85 -16.80
CA TYR A 11 18.41 -4.66 -16.08
C TYR A 11 18.94 -6.07 -15.83
N LYS A 12 18.82 -6.51 -14.57
CA LYS A 12 19.02 -7.89 -14.15
C LYS A 12 17.83 -8.33 -13.29
N PRO A 13 17.36 -9.58 -13.41
CA PRO A 13 16.34 -10.11 -12.51
C PRO A 13 16.84 -10.08 -11.06
N PRO A 14 15.95 -10.00 -10.06
CA PRO A 14 16.36 -10.02 -8.66
C PRO A 14 16.97 -11.38 -8.30
N PRO A 15 18.05 -11.41 -7.49
CA PRO A 15 18.69 -12.65 -7.06
C PRO A 15 17.84 -13.48 -6.10
N TYR A 16 16.80 -12.88 -5.51
CA TYR A 16 15.89 -13.52 -4.57
C TYR A 16 14.44 -13.28 -4.97
N THR A 17 13.62 -14.30 -4.74
CA THR A 17 12.16 -14.21 -4.75
C THR A 17 11.68 -13.93 -3.34
N ILE A 18 10.78 -12.97 -3.17
CA ILE A 18 10.13 -12.69 -1.90
C ILE A 18 8.69 -13.21 -1.96
N GLU A 19 8.43 -14.31 -1.24
CA GLU A 19 7.16 -15.01 -1.28
C GLU A 19 6.07 -14.24 -0.51
N THR A 20 6.37 -13.91 0.75
CA THR A 20 5.43 -13.24 1.64
C THR A 20 6.11 -12.15 2.45
N ILE A 21 5.30 -11.16 2.81
CA ILE A 21 5.66 -10.12 3.76
C ILE A 21 4.52 -9.92 4.76
N ASP A 22 4.86 -10.03 6.04
CA ASP A 22 3.98 -9.74 7.16
C ASP A 22 4.41 -8.43 7.82
N LEU A 23 3.57 -7.40 7.67
CA LEU A 23 3.80 -6.06 8.18
C LEU A 23 2.97 -5.83 9.44
N LYS A 24 3.58 -5.28 10.48
CA LYS A 24 2.90 -4.80 11.69
C LYS A 24 3.24 -3.33 11.91
N PHE A 25 2.21 -2.50 11.86
CA PHE A 25 2.30 -1.06 12.08
C PHE A 25 1.75 -0.70 13.45
N GLU A 26 2.59 -0.16 14.32
CA GLU A 26 2.15 0.52 15.55
C GLU A 26 2.13 2.02 15.29
N LEU A 27 0.96 2.52 14.88
CA LEU A 27 0.78 3.86 14.34
C LEU A 27 0.90 4.93 15.42
N SER A 28 1.79 5.87 15.17
CA SER A 28 1.98 7.09 15.94
C SER A 28 2.50 8.18 15.02
N ALA A 29 1.93 9.38 15.15
CA ALA A 29 2.22 10.50 14.26
C ALA A 29 3.73 10.83 14.21
N THR A 30 4.43 10.68 15.33
CA THR A 30 5.85 11.05 15.46
C THR A 30 6.80 9.87 15.46
N LYS A 31 6.31 8.67 15.81
CA LYS A 31 7.11 7.46 16.02
C LYS A 31 6.33 6.20 15.68
N THR A 32 6.02 6.02 14.40
CA THR A 32 5.41 4.76 13.95
C THR A 32 6.50 3.69 13.94
N VAL A 33 6.24 2.57 14.61
CA VAL A 33 7.11 1.39 14.57
C VAL A 33 6.56 0.41 13.55
N VAL A 34 7.40 -0.01 12.62
CA VAL A 34 7.07 -0.99 11.58
C VAL A 34 7.91 -2.22 11.83
N THR A 35 7.26 -3.35 12.14
CA THR A 35 7.90 -4.67 12.17
C THR A 35 7.52 -5.41 10.90
N THR A 36 8.51 -5.83 10.13
CA THR A 36 8.35 -6.49 8.85
C THR A 36 9.00 -7.86 8.94
N THR A 37 8.26 -8.91 8.61
CA THR A 37 8.80 -10.28 8.45
C THR A 37 8.72 -10.65 6.98
N ILE A 38 9.84 -11.00 6.38
CA ILE A 38 10.00 -11.28 4.96
C ILE A 38 10.41 -12.74 4.83
N ILE A 39 9.67 -13.51 4.04
CA ILE A 39 10.03 -14.87 3.67
C ILE A 39 10.41 -14.89 2.20
N GLY A 40 11.58 -15.46 1.90
CA GLY A 40 12.08 -15.54 0.54
C GLY A 40 13.02 -16.73 0.32
N HIS A 41 13.43 -16.89 -0.93
CA HIS A 41 14.39 -17.90 -1.37
C HIS A 41 15.20 -17.38 -2.57
N GLY A 42 16.35 -18.00 -2.82
CA GLY A 42 17.21 -17.68 -3.96
C GLY A 42 16.52 -17.99 -5.29
N ASN A 43 16.69 -17.11 -6.26
CA ASN A 43 16.12 -17.30 -7.60
C ASN A 43 17.02 -18.24 -8.43
N ASN A 44 16.43 -19.23 -9.10
CA ASN A 44 17.14 -20.24 -9.90
C ASN A 44 18.03 -19.64 -11.01
N HIS A 45 17.80 -18.38 -11.39
CA HIS A 45 18.66 -17.65 -12.33
C HIS A 45 20.10 -17.42 -11.82
N PHE A 46 20.35 -17.59 -10.52
CA PHE A 46 21.63 -17.30 -9.86
C PHE A 46 22.21 -18.54 -9.17
N GLU A 47 21.82 -19.75 -9.59
CA GLU A 47 22.48 -20.99 -9.16
C GLU A 47 24.00 -20.84 -9.35
N ASN A 48 24.75 -20.72 -8.24
CA ASN A 48 26.21 -20.55 -8.12
C ASN A 48 26.79 -19.12 -7.95
N GLU A 49 25.97 -18.06 -7.86
CA GLU A 49 26.46 -16.73 -7.47
C GLU A 49 26.07 -16.40 -6.02
N ASN A 50 27.06 -16.08 -5.18
CA ASN A 50 26.80 -15.59 -3.82
C ASN A 50 26.44 -14.10 -3.90
N CYS A 51 25.20 -13.80 -4.29
CA CYS A 51 24.69 -12.43 -4.34
C CYS A 51 24.08 -12.07 -2.99
N PRO A 52 24.47 -10.95 -2.34
CA PRO A 52 23.79 -10.52 -1.12
C PRO A 52 22.34 -10.12 -1.42
N LEU A 53 21.45 -10.32 -0.46
CA LEU A 53 20.11 -9.75 -0.48
C LEU A 53 20.23 -8.25 -0.25
N GLU A 54 19.74 -7.44 -1.19
CA GLU A 54 19.72 -5.98 -1.07
C GLU A 54 18.30 -5.50 -0.73
N LEU A 55 18.16 -4.77 0.37
CA LEU A 55 16.92 -4.17 0.83
C LEU A 55 17.06 -2.65 0.84
N ASN A 56 16.24 -1.95 0.06
CA ASN A 56 16.23 -0.50 -0.01
C ASN A 56 15.51 0.10 1.19
N GLY A 57 16.06 1.16 1.76
CA GLY A 57 15.52 1.90 2.88
C GLY A 57 15.90 3.37 2.84
N GLU A 58 14.96 4.26 3.18
CA GLU A 58 15.21 5.70 3.20
C GLU A 58 14.40 6.36 4.33
N CYS A 59 14.98 7.39 4.97
CA CYS A 59 14.28 8.21 5.98
C CYS A 59 13.66 7.42 7.16
N GLN A 60 14.29 6.30 7.54
CA GLN A 60 13.87 5.43 8.63
C GLN A 60 15.03 5.05 9.54
N ASN A 61 14.73 4.79 10.81
CA ASN A 61 15.70 4.33 11.79
C ASN A 61 15.59 2.81 11.92
N LEU A 62 16.66 2.07 11.62
CA LEU A 62 16.74 0.64 11.89
C LEU A 62 16.86 0.42 13.40
N ILE A 63 15.89 -0.28 14.00
CA ILE A 63 15.87 -0.61 15.44
C ILE A 63 16.41 -2.02 15.69
N GLY A 64 16.04 -2.98 14.83
CA GLY A 64 16.40 -4.37 15.02
C GLY A 64 16.33 -5.14 13.71
N LEU A 65 17.18 -6.16 13.61
CA LEU A 65 17.29 -7.03 12.46
C LEU A 65 17.55 -8.46 12.94
N GLU A 66 16.80 -9.41 12.40
CA GLU A 66 16.96 -10.84 12.68
C GLU A 66 16.97 -11.60 11.35
N LEU A 67 17.83 -12.62 11.25
CA LEU A 67 17.82 -13.63 10.19
C LEU A 67 17.57 -14.99 10.83
N ASP A 68 16.49 -15.66 10.41
CA ASP A 68 16.06 -16.97 10.92
C ASP A 68 15.98 -17.01 12.47
N GLY A 69 15.49 -15.92 13.06
CA GLY A 69 15.34 -15.75 14.51
C GLY A 69 16.65 -15.43 15.26
N VAL A 70 17.78 -15.27 14.55
CA VAL A 70 19.06 -14.85 15.12
C VAL A 70 19.22 -13.34 14.92
N ALA A 71 19.42 -12.60 16.01
CA ALA A 71 19.67 -11.16 15.95
C ALA A 71 21.00 -10.85 15.23
N LEU A 72 20.94 -9.89 14.31
CA LEU A 72 22.10 -9.38 13.56
C LEU A 72 22.54 -8.03 14.13
N TYR A 73 23.85 -7.81 14.18
CA TYR A 73 24.50 -6.61 14.67
C TYR A 73 25.38 -5.98 13.58
N GLU A 74 26.05 -4.87 13.89
CA GLU A 74 26.78 -4.02 12.91
C GLU A 74 27.83 -4.76 12.06
N ASN A 75 28.33 -5.92 12.48
CA ASN A 75 29.31 -6.70 11.72
C ASN A 75 28.68 -7.80 10.86
N ASP A 76 27.37 -8.03 10.96
CA ASP A 76 26.65 -9.10 10.28
C ASP A 76 25.95 -8.63 8.99
N PHE A 77 25.94 -7.31 8.73
CA PHE A 77 25.31 -6.70 7.56
C PHE A 77 26.04 -5.43 7.13
N GLU A 78 25.83 -5.02 5.87
CA GLU A 78 26.28 -3.71 5.40
C GLU A 78 25.07 -2.78 5.26
N LEU A 79 25.15 -1.57 5.80
CA LEU A 79 24.17 -0.51 5.53
C LEU A 79 24.89 0.69 4.95
N PHE A 80 24.71 0.91 3.64
CA PHE A 80 25.35 2.00 2.92
C PHE A 80 24.39 2.65 1.94
N ASP A 81 24.31 3.98 1.96
CA ASP A 81 23.45 4.81 1.09
C ASP A 81 21.99 4.32 1.03
N GLY A 82 21.45 3.92 2.17
CA GLY A 82 20.07 3.42 2.28
C GLY A 82 19.88 1.98 1.80
N VAL A 83 20.93 1.26 1.39
CA VAL A 83 20.83 -0.15 1.01
C VAL A 83 21.36 -1.01 2.15
N LEU A 84 20.51 -1.86 2.70
CA LEU A 84 20.84 -2.90 3.66
C LEU A 84 21.18 -4.19 2.89
N ARG A 85 22.41 -4.68 3.03
CA ARG A 85 22.91 -5.91 2.39
C ARG A 85 23.12 -7.02 3.40
N LEU A 86 22.62 -8.21 3.05
CA LEU A 86 22.62 -9.38 3.91
C LEU A 86 23.07 -10.63 3.13
N ASP A 87 23.94 -11.42 3.73
CA ASP A 87 24.17 -12.79 3.27
C ASP A 87 23.04 -13.67 3.81
N VAL A 88 22.27 -14.29 2.91
CA VAL A 88 21.13 -15.13 3.27
C VAL A 88 21.24 -16.52 2.61
N PRO A 89 20.67 -17.57 3.21
CA PRO A 89 20.57 -18.87 2.58
C PRO A 89 19.84 -18.83 1.23
N THR A 90 20.28 -19.66 0.26
CA THR A 90 19.61 -19.76 -1.05
C THR A 90 18.34 -20.60 -1.01
N GLU A 91 18.22 -21.59 -0.11
CA GLU A 91 17.04 -22.47 -0.07
C GLU A 91 15.79 -21.75 0.41
N ARG A 92 15.86 -21.11 1.59
CA ARG A 92 14.80 -20.30 2.19
C ARG A 92 15.39 -19.51 3.36
N PHE A 93 14.88 -18.30 3.58
CA PHE A 93 15.25 -17.48 4.73
C PHE A 93 14.03 -16.72 5.26
N GLU A 94 14.13 -16.30 6.53
CA GLU A 94 13.23 -15.33 7.15
C GLU A 94 14.03 -14.12 7.64
N ILE A 95 13.70 -12.94 7.14
CA ILE A 95 14.26 -11.67 7.62
C ILE A 95 13.20 -10.93 8.41
N LYS A 96 13.52 -10.56 9.65
CA LYS A 96 12.67 -9.68 10.45
C LYS A 96 13.36 -8.35 10.72
N VAL A 97 12.76 -7.29 10.21
CA VAL A 97 13.23 -5.91 10.33
C VAL A 97 12.29 -5.13 11.24
N THR A 98 12.82 -4.41 12.22
CA THR A 98 12.06 -3.41 12.98
C THR A 98 12.61 -2.03 12.67
N SER A 99 11.76 -1.13 12.18
CA SER A 99 12.13 0.25 11.84
C SER A 99 11.21 1.27 12.53
N GLU A 100 11.72 2.45 12.82
CA GLU A 100 10.94 3.61 13.29
C GLU A 100 10.92 4.69 12.20
N ILE A 101 9.72 5.21 11.91
CA ILE A 101 9.49 6.32 10.97
C ILE A 101 8.68 7.45 11.65
N ASN A 102 8.79 8.67 11.10
CA ASN A 102 8.07 9.85 11.60
C ASN A 102 7.13 10.44 10.53
N PRO A 103 5.88 9.94 10.44
CA PRO A 103 4.90 10.39 9.43
C PRO A 103 4.58 11.88 9.49
N SER A 104 4.52 12.49 10.68
CA SER A 104 4.21 13.91 10.86
C SER A 104 5.27 14.84 10.27
N ASN A 105 6.53 14.36 10.22
CA ASN A 105 7.64 15.10 9.65
C ASN A 105 7.87 14.77 8.16
N ASN A 106 7.13 13.83 7.58
CA ASN A 106 7.26 13.46 6.18
C ASN A 106 6.54 14.48 5.27
N LYS A 107 7.27 15.52 4.85
CA LYS A 107 6.74 16.58 3.97
C LYS A 107 6.83 16.27 2.48
N ALA A 108 7.44 15.14 2.12
CA ALA A 108 7.56 14.69 0.74
C ALA A 108 6.27 14.02 0.22
N LEU A 109 5.38 13.57 1.11
CA LEU A 109 4.13 12.85 0.80
C LEU A 109 4.38 11.58 -0.04
N GLU A 110 5.37 10.80 0.38
CA GLU A 110 5.78 9.52 -0.20
C GLU A 110 6.26 8.61 0.95
N GLY A 111 5.98 7.32 0.88
CA GLY A 111 5.98 6.42 2.03
C GLY A 111 4.75 6.67 2.90
N LEU A 112 4.86 6.48 4.22
CA LEU A 112 3.80 6.78 5.18
C LEU A 112 3.89 8.24 5.64
N TYR A 113 2.77 8.98 5.57
CA TYR A 113 2.69 10.37 5.98
C TYR A 113 1.31 10.73 6.56
N LEU A 114 1.15 11.98 7.03
CA LEU A 114 -0.12 12.52 7.51
C LEU A 114 -0.67 13.58 6.55
N SER A 115 -1.93 13.41 6.14
CA SER A 115 -2.74 14.43 5.46
C SER A 115 -3.87 14.86 6.39
N GLU A 116 -3.81 16.09 6.94
CA GLU A 116 -4.84 16.62 7.86
C GLU A 116 -5.18 15.67 9.02
N GLY A 117 -4.16 15.00 9.57
CA GLY A 117 -4.31 14.05 10.69
C GLY A 117 -4.74 12.63 10.28
N ILE A 118 -4.96 12.36 9.00
CA ILE A 118 -5.19 11.01 8.46
C ILE A 118 -3.85 10.42 8.00
N PHE A 119 -3.51 9.22 8.48
CA PHE A 119 -2.40 8.46 7.90
C PHE A 119 -2.79 7.97 6.51
N CYS A 120 -1.89 8.17 5.55
CA CYS A 120 -2.02 7.60 4.21
C CYS A 120 -0.63 7.32 3.64
N THR A 121 -0.59 6.48 2.62
CA THR A 121 0.64 6.09 1.93
C THR A 121 0.63 6.51 0.48
N GLN A 122 1.81 6.79 -0.06
CA GLN A 122 2.07 6.82 -1.50
C GLN A 122 3.36 6.06 -1.75
N CYS A 123 3.27 4.91 -2.42
CA CYS A 123 4.40 4.00 -2.60
C CYS A 123 4.96 4.02 -4.04
N GLU A 124 4.20 4.48 -5.03
CA GLU A 124 4.74 4.64 -6.39
C GLU A 124 5.56 5.94 -6.52
N PRO A 125 6.75 5.89 -7.17
CA PRO A 125 7.38 4.68 -7.73
C PRO A 125 8.24 3.89 -6.74
N GLU A 126 8.80 4.55 -5.74
CA GLU A 126 9.84 4.01 -4.85
C GLU A 126 9.64 4.49 -3.40
N GLY A 127 8.39 4.65 -2.99
CA GLY A 127 8.02 5.16 -1.67
C GLY A 127 7.96 4.09 -0.58
N PHE A 128 7.88 2.81 -0.94
CA PHE A 128 7.77 1.75 0.07
C PHE A 128 9.07 1.59 0.88
N ARG A 129 10.24 1.85 0.28
CA ARG A 129 11.52 1.94 1.02
C ARG A 129 11.55 3.02 2.10
N ARG A 130 10.59 3.96 2.10
CA ARG A 130 10.42 4.98 3.15
C ARG A 130 9.52 4.53 4.30
N ILE A 131 9.13 3.24 4.30
CA ILE A 131 8.29 2.59 5.32
C ILE A 131 9.07 1.48 6.03
N THR A 132 9.74 0.61 5.27
CA THR A 132 10.58 -0.47 5.79
C THR A 132 11.70 -0.81 4.79
N PHE A 133 12.66 -1.63 5.21
CA PHE A 133 13.69 -2.16 4.31
C PHE A 133 13.10 -3.28 3.44
N PHE A 134 13.11 -3.11 2.12
CA PHE A 134 12.51 -4.05 1.16
C PHE A 134 13.19 -3.96 -0.20
N PRO A 135 13.24 -5.01 -1.05
CA PRO A 135 13.68 -4.88 -2.43
C PRO A 135 12.61 -4.13 -3.24
N ASP A 136 12.66 -2.80 -3.17
CA ASP A 136 11.60 -1.90 -3.63
C ASP A 136 11.68 -1.67 -5.15
N ARG A 137 11.33 -2.73 -5.89
CA ARG A 137 11.35 -2.83 -7.35
C ARG A 137 10.13 -3.63 -7.86
N PRO A 138 9.56 -3.30 -9.02
CA PRO A 138 8.25 -3.79 -9.43
C PRO A 138 8.22 -5.23 -9.96
N ASP A 139 9.37 -5.84 -10.23
CA ASP A 139 9.48 -7.25 -10.63
C ASP A 139 9.70 -8.21 -9.45
N VAL A 140 9.60 -7.70 -8.21
CA VAL A 140 9.44 -8.51 -6.99
C VAL A 140 7.97 -8.48 -6.60
N LEU A 141 7.27 -9.59 -6.85
CA LEU A 141 5.85 -9.76 -6.53
C LEU A 141 5.71 -10.56 -5.24
N THR A 142 5.00 -10.01 -4.26
CA THR A 142 4.93 -10.57 -2.91
C THR A 142 3.49 -10.60 -2.40
N ILE A 143 3.14 -11.61 -1.61
CA ILE A 143 1.84 -11.69 -0.90
C ILE A 143 1.94 -10.90 0.41
N TYR A 144 0.98 -10.02 0.68
CA TYR A 144 1.03 -9.10 1.81
C TYR A 144 -0.01 -9.44 2.87
N THR A 145 0.43 -9.45 4.14
CA THR A 145 -0.43 -9.33 5.31
C THR A 145 -0.05 -8.05 6.05
N ALA A 146 -1.03 -7.24 6.43
CA ALA A 146 -0.82 -5.98 7.15
C ALA A 146 -1.66 -5.94 8.43
N THR A 147 -0.99 -5.93 9.57
CA THR A 147 -1.58 -5.68 10.89
C THR A 147 -1.41 -4.21 11.23
N LEU A 148 -2.51 -3.50 11.37
CA LEU A 148 -2.53 -2.09 11.72
C LEU A 148 -2.99 -1.94 13.17
N ILE A 149 -2.24 -1.20 13.98
CA ILE A 149 -2.56 -0.93 15.38
C ILE A 149 -2.52 0.57 15.62
N ALA A 150 -3.59 1.14 16.19
CA ALA A 150 -3.66 2.55 16.51
C ALA A 150 -4.56 2.82 17.72
N ASN A 151 -4.54 4.04 18.25
CA ASN A 151 -5.54 4.49 19.22
C ASN A 151 -6.93 4.51 18.58
N LYS A 152 -7.89 3.77 19.14
CA LYS A 152 -9.23 3.57 18.57
C LYS A 152 -10.05 4.85 18.53
N ARG A 153 -9.85 5.75 19.51
CA ARG A 153 -10.57 7.03 19.56
C ARG A 153 -10.12 7.95 18.45
N ASP A 154 -8.83 8.02 18.17
CA ASP A 154 -8.25 8.96 17.22
C ASP A 154 -8.23 8.40 15.78
N TYR A 155 -8.12 7.07 15.63
CA TYR A 155 -8.03 6.37 14.35
C TYR A 155 -8.98 5.16 14.29
N PRO A 156 -10.31 5.35 14.35
CA PRO A 156 -11.27 4.24 14.42
C PRO A 156 -11.35 3.39 13.14
N ILE A 157 -10.86 3.88 12.01
CA ILE A 157 -10.81 3.18 10.72
C ILE A 157 -9.35 2.91 10.38
N LEU A 158 -9.01 1.63 10.15
CA LEU A 158 -7.69 1.14 9.74
C LEU A 158 -7.84 0.29 8.48
N LEU A 159 -7.32 0.74 7.35
CA LEU A 159 -7.48 0.10 6.04
C LEU A 159 -6.12 -0.27 5.45
N SER A 160 -6.05 -1.43 4.80
CA SER A 160 -4.96 -1.82 3.91
C SER A 160 -5.52 -2.64 2.74
N ASN A 161 -4.65 -3.12 1.85
CA ASN A 161 -5.07 -3.90 0.68
C ASN A 161 -5.76 -5.22 1.07
N GLY A 162 -6.57 -5.75 0.15
CA GLY A 162 -7.19 -7.07 0.28
C GLY A 162 -8.39 -7.10 1.23
N ASN A 163 -8.53 -8.20 1.97
CA ASN A 163 -9.69 -8.47 2.82
C ASN A 163 -9.34 -8.43 4.31
N LEU A 164 -10.28 -7.94 5.12
CA LEU A 164 -10.17 -7.96 6.59
C LEU A 164 -10.24 -9.42 7.08
N GLN A 165 -9.15 -9.88 7.71
CA GLN A 165 -9.03 -11.22 8.28
C GLN A 165 -9.47 -11.26 9.74
N ASP A 166 -9.01 -10.27 10.52
CA ASP A 166 -9.29 -10.20 11.95
C ASP A 166 -9.30 -8.74 12.42
N ALA A 167 -10.02 -8.47 13.49
CA ALA A 167 -10.06 -7.18 14.14
C ALA A 167 -10.42 -7.34 15.61
N GLY A 168 -9.84 -6.51 16.46
CA GLY A 168 -10.09 -6.59 17.89
C GLY A 168 -9.61 -5.37 18.65
N ASP A 169 -10.09 -5.26 19.89
CA ASP A 169 -9.62 -4.27 20.84
C ASP A 169 -8.37 -4.79 21.56
N LEU A 170 -7.45 -3.88 21.86
CA LEU A 170 -6.27 -4.12 22.67
C LEU A 170 -6.41 -3.37 24.00
N ASP A 171 -5.53 -3.68 24.94
CA ASP A 171 -5.35 -2.84 26.13
C ASP A 171 -4.88 -1.43 25.73
N ASP A 172 -5.08 -0.47 26.63
CA ASP A 172 -4.61 0.92 26.47
C ASP A 172 -5.28 1.72 25.33
N GLU A 173 -6.61 1.55 25.17
CA GLU A 173 -7.45 2.26 24.19
C GLU A 173 -7.07 2.05 22.71
N ARG A 174 -6.20 1.08 22.42
CA ARG A 174 -5.83 0.71 21.06
C ARG A 174 -6.72 -0.38 20.52
N HIS A 175 -6.70 -0.53 19.20
CA HIS A 175 -7.34 -1.64 18.50
C HIS A 175 -6.48 -2.04 17.30
N PHE A 176 -6.81 -3.18 16.70
CA PHE A 176 -6.11 -3.67 15.53
C PHE A 176 -7.07 -4.12 14.42
N MET A 177 -6.57 -4.10 13.19
CA MET A 177 -7.17 -4.75 12.03
C MET A 177 -6.06 -5.46 11.24
N ILE A 178 -6.30 -6.73 10.87
CA ILE A 178 -5.40 -7.54 10.05
C ILE A 178 -6.00 -7.67 8.66
N TRP A 179 -5.25 -7.26 7.66
CA TRP A 179 -5.62 -7.30 6.26
C TRP A 179 -4.74 -8.31 5.53
N HIS A 180 -5.33 -9.08 4.62
CA HIS A 180 -4.59 -10.02 3.79
C HIS A 180 -5.02 -9.88 2.33
N ASP A 181 -4.04 -9.68 1.46
CA ASP A 181 -4.22 -9.64 0.02
C ASP A 181 -3.57 -10.88 -0.61
N PRO A 182 -4.37 -11.80 -1.17
CA PRO A 182 -3.87 -13.07 -1.68
C PRO A 182 -3.14 -12.93 -3.03
N PHE A 183 -3.22 -11.78 -3.70
CA PHE A 183 -2.58 -11.57 -4.99
C PHE A 183 -1.14 -11.06 -4.79
N PRO A 184 -0.13 -11.76 -5.35
CA PRO A 184 1.23 -11.26 -5.37
C PRO A 184 1.29 -9.93 -6.11
N LYS A 185 1.81 -8.89 -5.46
CA LYS A 185 1.91 -7.54 -6.03
C LYS A 185 3.27 -6.92 -5.73
N PRO A 186 3.71 -5.95 -6.53
CA PRO A 186 4.86 -5.13 -6.21
C PRO A 186 4.59 -4.16 -5.05
N SER A 187 5.66 -3.74 -4.38
CA SER A 187 5.62 -2.84 -3.22
C SER A 187 4.94 -1.49 -3.48
N TYR A 188 5.00 -0.98 -4.72
CA TYR A 188 4.38 0.31 -5.07
C TYR A 188 2.85 0.29 -4.97
N LEU A 189 2.22 -0.89 -5.02
CA LEU A 189 0.76 -1.07 -4.87
C LEU A 189 0.31 -1.23 -3.41
N PHE A 190 1.24 -1.26 -2.45
CA PHE A 190 0.89 -1.28 -1.03
C PHE A 190 0.18 0.02 -0.62
N ALA A 191 -0.89 -0.12 0.15
CA ALA A 191 -1.60 1.00 0.77
C ALA A 191 -1.93 0.77 2.24
N LEU A 192 -1.88 1.85 3.01
CA LEU A 192 -2.36 1.94 4.39
C LEU A 192 -3.06 3.28 4.57
N VAL A 193 -4.27 3.24 5.14
CA VAL A 193 -5.00 4.44 5.59
C VAL A 193 -5.47 4.26 7.03
N ALA A 194 -5.30 5.29 7.87
CA ALA A 194 -5.87 5.29 9.22
C ALA A 194 -6.38 6.67 9.64
N GLY A 195 -7.62 6.76 10.13
CA GLY A 195 -8.24 8.04 10.45
C GLY A 195 -9.69 7.97 10.93
N LYS A 196 -10.25 9.15 11.25
CA LYS A 196 -11.69 9.34 11.42
C LYS A 196 -12.30 9.67 10.07
N LEU A 197 -13.05 8.72 9.51
CA LEU A 197 -13.59 8.82 8.16
C LEU A 197 -15.08 8.49 8.18
N ASP A 198 -15.86 9.24 7.40
CA ASP A 198 -17.20 8.82 7.00
C ASP A 198 -17.09 7.83 5.85
N CYS A 199 -17.97 6.83 5.81
CA CYS A 199 -18.01 5.84 4.75
C CYS A 199 -19.35 5.88 4.01
N LEU A 200 -19.30 6.03 2.68
CA LEU A 200 -20.41 5.71 1.78
C LEU A 200 -20.24 4.27 1.30
N GLU A 201 -21.20 3.41 1.62
CA GLU A 201 -21.19 2.02 1.20
C GLU A 201 -22.22 1.75 0.11
N ASP A 202 -21.89 0.84 -0.79
CA ASP A 202 -22.79 0.30 -1.79
C ASP A 202 -22.31 -1.11 -2.24
N THR A 203 -22.94 -1.69 -3.24
CA THR A 203 -22.58 -3.00 -3.79
C THR A 203 -22.61 -3.01 -5.31
N PHE A 204 -21.85 -3.92 -5.91
CA PHE A 204 -21.90 -4.25 -7.32
C PHE A 204 -22.03 -5.77 -7.49
N LEU A 205 -22.88 -6.21 -8.41
CA LEU A 205 -23.03 -7.63 -8.76
C LEU A 205 -22.33 -7.84 -10.10
N THR A 206 -21.28 -8.66 -10.11
CA THR A 206 -20.54 -8.96 -11.33
C THR A 206 -21.35 -9.82 -12.29
N LYS A 207 -20.97 -9.89 -13.57
CA LYS A 207 -21.67 -10.72 -14.57
C LYS A 207 -21.69 -12.22 -14.20
N SER A 208 -20.70 -12.74 -13.45
CA SER A 208 -20.70 -14.12 -12.93
C SER A 208 -21.52 -14.31 -11.64
N GLY A 209 -21.98 -13.21 -11.03
CA GLY A 209 -22.81 -13.23 -9.83
C GLY A 209 -22.06 -13.03 -8.52
N ARG A 210 -20.80 -12.55 -8.54
CA ARG A 210 -20.08 -12.15 -7.31
C ARG A 210 -20.64 -10.83 -6.80
N PHE A 211 -20.96 -10.77 -5.50
CA PHE A 211 -21.24 -9.51 -4.82
C PHE A 211 -19.94 -8.86 -4.35
N VAL A 212 -19.64 -7.68 -4.89
CA VAL A 212 -18.51 -6.84 -4.46
C VAL A 212 -19.04 -5.74 -3.56
N LYS A 213 -18.50 -5.64 -2.35
CA LYS A 213 -18.76 -4.50 -1.46
C LYS A 213 -17.95 -3.30 -1.92
N LEU A 214 -18.60 -2.15 -2.06
CA LEU A 214 -17.97 -0.89 -2.46
C LEU A 214 -17.98 0.08 -1.27
N GLN A 215 -16.84 0.71 -0.99
CA GLN A 215 -16.72 1.67 0.10
C GLN A 215 -15.94 2.92 -0.36
N ILE A 216 -16.51 4.10 -0.15
CA ILE A 216 -15.80 5.37 -0.33
C ILE A 216 -15.66 6.04 1.04
N PHE A 217 -14.42 6.18 1.50
CA PHE A 217 -14.07 6.82 2.76
C PHE A 217 -13.61 8.26 2.52
N VAL A 218 -14.14 9.18 3.31
CA VAL A 218 -13.85 10.62 3.22
C VAL A 218 -13.79 11.27 4.59
N GLU A 219 -13.22 12.47 4.66
CA GLU A 219 -13.27 13.28 5.87
C GLU A 219 -14.72 13.50 6.36
N PRO A 220 -14.95 13.55 7.69
CA PRO A 220 -16.30 13.68 8.26
C PRO A 220 -17.11 14.84 7.68
N GLY A 221 -18.37 14.58 7.35
CA GLY A 221 -19.29 15.55 6.77
C GLY A 221 -19.28 15.60 5.24
N ASN A 222 -18.32 14.98 4.55
CA ASN A 222 -18.25 15.02 3.08
C ASN A 222 -18.94 13.84 2.38
N LYS A 223 -19.47 12.86 3.11
CA LYS A 223 -20.11 11.64 2.55
C LYS A 223 -21.14 11.93 1.44
N HIS A 224 -21.98 12.94 1.65
CA HIS A 224 -23.04 13.33 0.71
C HIS A 224 -22.53 13.77 -0.68
N LYS A 225 -21.23 14.11 -0.80
CA LYS A 225 -20.60 14.53 -2.07
C LYS A 225 -20.01 13.35 -2.86
N CYS A 226 -20.12 12.12 -2.34
CA CYS A 226 -19.47 10.93 -2.91
C CYS A 226 -20.40 10.10 -3.82
N HIS A 227 -21.69 10.45 -3.90
CA HIS A 227 -22.66 9.65 -4.65
C HIS A 227 -22.31 9.55 -6.13
N PHE A 228 -21.86 10.64 -6.75
CA PHE A 228 -21.46 10.61 -8.16
C PHE A 228 -20.24 9.70 -8.38
N ALA A 229 -19.24 9.76 -7.49
CA ALA A 229 -18.08 8.89 -7.54
C ALA A 229 -18.46 7.39 -7.45
N MET A 230 -19.40 7.04 -6.57
CA MET A 230 -19.90 5.66 -6.45
C MET A 230 -20.58 5.18 -7.75
N GLU A 231 -21.38 6.04 -8.39
CA GLU A 231 -22.00 5.72 -9.68
C GLU A 231 -20.96 5.56 -10.80
N CYS A 232 -19.92 6.40 -10.82
CA CYS A 232 -18.81 6.27 -11.77
C CYS A 232 -18.06 4.95 -11.58
N LEU A 233 -17.78 4.54 -10.35
CA LEU A 233 -17.14 3.26 -10.05
C LEU A 233 -17.96 2.09 -10.60
N LYS A 234 -19.27 2.04 -10.31
CA LYS A 234 -20.17 1.00 -10.83
C LYS A 234 -20.24 0.97 -12.35
N LYS A 235 -20.24 2.14 -13.00
CA LYS A 235 -20.19 2.25 -14.46
C LYS A 235 -18.87 1.72 -15.02
N ALA A 236 -17.75 2.04 -14.39
CA ALA A 236 -16.44 1.55 -14.80
C ALA A 236 -16.37 0.02 -14.71
N MET A 237 -16.82 -0.56 -13.58
CA MET A 237 -16.94 -2.01 -13.41
C MET A 237 -17.78 -2.65 -14.51
N LYS A 238 -18.99 -2.12 -14.75
CA LYS A 238 -19.89 -2.64 -15.78
C LYS A 238 -19.31 -2.51 -17.19
N TRP A 239 -18.64 -1.40 -17.47
CA TRP A 239 -18.07 -1.15 -18.78
C TRP A 239 -16.90 -2.10 -19.08
N ASP A 240 -16.06 -2.40 -18.09
CA ASP A 240 -14.94 -3.33 -18.26
C ASP A 240 -15.44 -4.76 -18.50
N GLU A 241 -16.51 -5.17 -17.81
CA GLU A 241 -17.22 -6.42 -18.09
C GLU A 241 -17.79 -6.46 -19.52
N ASP A 242 -18.47 -5.40 -19.95
CA ASP A 242 -19.13 -5.36 -21.26
C ASP A 242 -18.14 -5.26 -22.43
N ARG A 243 -17.02 -4.55 -22.22
CA ARG A 243 -16.08 -4.18 -23.27
C ARG A 243 -14.91 -5.13 -23.37
N PHE A 244 -14.35 -5.52 -22.24
CA PHE A 244 -13.11 -6.30 -22.14
C PHE A 244 -13.30 -7.67 -21.49
N ASP A 245 -14.52 -8.00 -21.04
CA ASP A 245 -14.85 -9.26 -20.38
C ASP A 245 -14.16 -9.44 -19.00
N LEU A 246 -13.74 -8.34 -18.38
CA LEU A 246 -12.98 -8.31 -17.14
C LEU A 246 -13.89 -8.06 -15.93
N GLU A 247 -13.93 -9.00 -15.00
CA GLU A 247 -14.61 -8.83 -13.70
C GLU A 247 -13.64 -8.39 -12.62
N TYR A 248 -14.14 -7.74 -11.57
CA TYR A 248 -13.34 -7.51 -10.37
C TYR A 248 -13.01 -8.83 -9.63
N ASP A 249 -11.81 -8.92 -9.08
CA ASP A 249 -11.21 -10.17 -8.59
C ASP A 249 -11.24 -10.33 -7.05
N LEU A 250 -11.56 -9.26 -6.32
CA LEU A 250 -11.73 -9.25 -4.87
C LEU A 250 -13.21 -9.06 -4.46
N ASP A 251 -13.47 -9.23 -3.16
CA ASP A 251 -14.83 -9.13 -2.58
C ASP A 251 -15.14 -7.72 -2.06
N LEU A 252 -14.12 -6.86 -1.95
CA LEU A 252 -14.18 -5.52 -1.41
C LEU A 252 -13.34 -4.56 -2.28
N PHE A 253 -13.95 -3.45 -2.69
CA PHE A 253 -13.26 -2.33 -3.36
C PHE A 253 -13.40 -1.07 -2.50
N MET A 254 -12.27 -0.52 -2.07
CA MET A 254 -12.24 0.70 -1.26
C MET A 254 -11.62 1.86 -2.02
N ILE A 255 -12.19 3.05 -1.83
CA ILE A 255 -11.61 4.33 -2.23
C ILE A 255 -11.47 5.18 -0.98
N VAL A 256 -10.32 5.84 -0.81
CA VAL A 256 -10.12 6.86 0.23
C VAL A 256 -9.81 8.19 -0.44
N ALA A 257 -10.59 9.22 -0.11
CA ALA A 257 -10.33 10.58 -0.56
C ALA A 257 -9.55 11.36 0.51
N VAL A 258 -8.35 11.83 0.19
CA VAL A 258 -7.50 12.63 1.09
C VAL A 258 -7.21 14.02 0.51
N SER A 259 -7.05 15.01 1.38
CA SER A 259 -6.84 16.40 0.97
C SER A 259 -5.43 16.70 0.43
N HIS A 260 -4.39 16.05 0.98
CA HIS A 260 -3.00 16.19 0.51
C HIS A 260 -2.53 14.91 -0.18
N PHE A 261 -2.57 14.93 -1.51
CA PHE A 261 -2.06 13.87 -2.37
C PHE A 261 -1.30 14.51 -3.53
N ASN A 262 -0.02 14.13 -3.70
CA ASN A 262 0.84 14.69 -4.75
C ASN A 262 0.36 14.26 -6.15
N MET A 263 -0.13 13.02 -6.25
CA MET A 263 -0.70 12.47 -7.48
C MET A 263 -2.19 12.77 -7.57
N GLY A 264 -2.81 12.42 -8.70
CA GLY A 264 -4.25 12.58 -8.86
C GLY A 264 -5.02 11.55 -8.05
N ALA A 265 -4.73 10.29 -8.34
CA ALA A 265 -5.16 9.12 -7.60
C ALA A 265 -4.10 8.03 -7.78
N MET A 266 -4.29 6.90 -7.12
CA MET A 266 -3.38 5.75 -7.13
C MET A 266 -4.18 4.46 -7.05
N GLU A 267 -3.78 3.48 -7.87
CA GLU A 267 -4.47 2.22 -8.13
C GLU A 267 -4.18 1.10 -7.12
N ASN A 268 -3.78 1.43 -5.89
CA ASN A 268 -3.36 0.44 -4.89
C ASN A 268 -4.40 -0.69 -4.77
N LYS A 269 -3.98 -1.95 -4.94
CA LYS A 269 -4.88 -3.10 -5.09
C LYS A 269 -5.97 -3.15 -4.02
N GLY A 270 -7.22 -2.90 -4.43
CA GLY A 270 -8.41 -2.91 -3.57
C GLY A 270 -8.56 -1.75 -2.58
N LEU A 271 -7.62 -0.79 -2.53
CA LEU A 271 -7.65 0.38 -1.66
C LEU A 271 -7.11 1.61 -2.37
N ASN A 272 -7.81 2.09 -3.39
CA ASN A 272 -7.33 3.22 -4.17
C ASN A 272 -7.36 4.51 -3.32
N ILE A 273 -6.31 5.33 -3.42
CA ILE A 273 -6.21 6.60 -2.71
C ILE A 273 -6.30 7.74 -3.71
N PHE A 274 -7.23 8.67 -3.47
CA PHE A 274 -7.53 9.77 -4.37
C PHE A 274 -7.30 11.11 -3.70
N ASN A 275 -6.86 12.10 -4.48
CA ASN A 275 -7.04 13.49 -4.11
C ASN A 275 -8.54 13.81 -4.02
N SER A 276 -8.97 14.43 -2.93
CA SER A 276 -10.40 14.71 -2.66
C SER A 276 -11.10 15.51 -3.75
N ARG A 277 -10.36 16.33 -4.52
CA ARG A 277 -10.86 17.05 -5.70
C ARG A 277 -11.48 16.13 -6.76
N TYR A 278 -11.02 14.88 -6.85
CA TYR A 278 -11.47 13.90 -7.85
C TYR A 278 -12.50 12.90 -7.31
N ILE A 279 -13.02 13.13 -6.10
CA ILE A 279 -14.09 12.32 -5.51
C ILE A 279 -15.29 13.18 -5.10
N LEU A 280 -15.04 14.35 -4.51
CA LEU A 280 -16.09 15.17 -3.91
C LEU A 280 -16.76 16.08 -4.95
N ALA A 281 -18.03 15.82 -5.26
CA ALA A 281 -18.84 16.68 -6.11
C ALA A 281 -20.26 16.92 -5.59
N ASP A 282 -20.72 18.17 -5.71
CA ASP A 282 -22.10 18.60 -5.48
C ASP A 282 -22.53 19.47 -6.68
N LYS A 283 -23.77 19.35 -7.14
CA LYS A 283 -24.34 20.17 -8.21
C LYS A 283 -24.26 21.67 -7.94
N LEU A 284 -24.18 22.09 -6.68
CA LEU A 284 -24.04 23.48 -6.27
C LEU A 284 -22.60 23.99 -6.40
N THR A 285 -21.59 23.11 -6.35
CA THR A 285 -20.18 23.52 -6.24
C THR A 285 -19.28 22.99 -7.36
N ALA A 286 -19.69 21.94 -8.06
CA ALA A 286 -18.93 21.27 -9.12
C ALA A 286 -19.47 21.64 -10.50
N THR A 287 -18.56 21.84 -11.45
CA THR A 287 -18.88 22.09 -12.86
C THR A 287 -19.04 20.79 -13.64
N ASP A 288 -19.64 20.83 -14.83
CA ASP A 288 -19.71 19.66 -15.73
C ASP A 288 -18.34 19.05 -16.01
N LYS A 289 -17.30 19.89 -16.10
CA LYS A 289 -15.91 19.46 -16.29
C LYS A 289 -15.37 18.70 -15.07
N ASP A 290 -15.77 19.10 -13.87
CA ASP A 290 -15.37 18.38 -12.65
C ASP A 290 -16.04 17.01 -12.62
N PHE A 291 -17.34 16.92 -12.96
CA PHE A 291 -18.03 15.63 -13.09
C PHE A 291 -17.37 14.70 -14.12
N GLN A 292 -17.05 15.20 -15.32
CA GLN A 292 -16.33 14.41 -16.33
C GLN A 292 -14.98 13.91 -15.82
N ARG A 293 -14.22 14.77 -15.14
CA ARG A 293 -12.90 14.40 -14.62
C ARG A 293 -12.97 13.36 -13.50
N ILE A 294 -14.00 13.41 -12.66
CA ILE A 294 -14.25 12.39 -11.64
C ILE A 294 -14.55 11.05 -12.32
N GLU A 295 -15.40 11.04 -13.35
CA GLU A 295 -15.71 9.82 -14.11
C GLU A 295 -14.46 9.22 -14.77
N GLU A 296 -13.66 10.05 -15.43
CA GLU A 296 -12.42 9.63 -16.10
C GLU A 296 -11.40 9.03 -15.12
N ILE A 297 -11.12 9.69 -14.00
CA ILE A 297 -10.08 9.24 -13.07
C ILE A 297 -10.54 7.99 -12.31
N ILE A 298 -11.79 7.94 -11.83
CA ILE A 298 -12.30 6.71 -11.17
C ILE A 298 -12.23 5.52 -12.10
N ALA A 299 -12.60 5.70 -13.37
CA ALA A 299 -12.50 4.64 -14.35
C ALA A 299 -11.03 4.24 -14.60
N HIS A 300 -10.12 5.21 -14.75
CA HIS A 300 -8.69 4.98 -14.93
C HIS A 300 -8.09 4.10 -13.82
N GLU A 301 -8.29 4.50 -12.55
CA GLU A 301 -7.75 3.74 -11.42
C GLU A 301 -8.42 2.36 -11.26
N TYR A 302 -9.69 2.22 -11.67
CA TYR A 302 -10.35 0.91 -11.68
C TYR A 302 -9.76 -0.01 -12.74
N PHE A 303 -9.50 0.48 -13.95
CA PHE A 303 -8.96 -0.33 -15.05
C PHE A 303 -7.54 -0.83 -14.78
N HIS A 304 -6.75 -0.09 -14.00
CA HIS A 304 -5.45 -0.56 -13.52
C HIS A 304 -5.51 -1.88 -12.74
N ASN A 305 -6.67 -2.28 -12.22
CA ASN A 305 -6.84 -3.58 -11.56
C ASN A 305 -6.43 -4.77 -12.43
N TRP A 306 -6.55 -4.64 -13.76
CA TRP A 306 -6.12 -5.65 -14.73
C TRP A 306 -4.90 -5.21 -15.54
N THR A 307 -4.79 -3.92 -15.87
CA THR A 307 -3.67 -3.38 -16.65
C THR A 307 -2.69 -2.62 -15.76
N GLY A 308 -2.19 -3.28 -14.72
CA GLY A 308 -1.21 -2.70 -13.79
C GLY A 308 -0.97 -3.59 -12.58
N ASN A 309 -2.04 -4.00 -11.92
CA ASN A 309 -2.03 -4.77 -10.66
C ASN A 309 -1.91 -6.27 -10.85
#